data_AF-A0A196S8Q4-F1
#
_entry.id   AF-A0A196S8Q4-F1
#
_cell.length_a   1.000
_cell.length_b   1.000
_cell.length_c   1.000
_cell.angle_alpha   90.00
_cell.angle_beta   90.00
_cell.angle_gamma   90.00
#
_symmetry.space_group_name_H-M   'P 1'
#
loop_
_entity.id
_entity.type
_entity.pdbx_description
1 polymer ?
#
loop_
_entity_poly.entity_id
_entity_poly.type
_entity_poly.pdbx_seq_one_letter_code
_entity_poly.pdbx_strand_id
1 'polypeptide(L)'
;MDEREFLSALRSRENFKKAVVNKIVLDRRARRADFILITDQPFTPQDEEFIRDLVQKAVPPSLKAGFEIRKLVCDEQLVRQRILEYLKATHLAAAAFIKGEDISVRTGEPTVFVFGVDEAEKTFFETRNILENVAAMLEKNFCAQFRGELELKEKPVEDTEIEEEDEPVRFLATRTFPIVDFEAIDFAEVPQTATYMKDCSMAADNLTVCGEIVYIQEKISQKGKPYYSITLTDTTDKLFLSYFPKKKTEEKIKQLKQGDFIVCTGANELFNGRLRF
;
A
#
# COMPACT_ATOMS: atom_id res chain seq x y z
N MET A 1 30.39 0.56 0.48
CA MET A 1 30.31 -0.92 0.47
C MET A 1 28.92 -1.25 -0.01
N ASP A 2 28.82 -2.02 -1.08
CA ASP A 2 27.53 -2.40 -1.65
C ASP A 2 26.95 -3.64 -0.96
N GLU A 3 25.64 -3.87 -1.07
CA GLU A 3 24.95 -4.98 -0.40
C GLU A 3 25.57 -6.35 -0.75
N ARG A 4 25.99 -6.53 -2.00
CA ARG A 4 26.64 -7.77 -2.47
C ARG A 4 28.00 -8.01 -1.82
N GLU A 5 28.77 -6.95 -1.61
CA GLU A 5 30.09 -7.02 -0.94
C GLU A 5 29.93 -7.28 0.55
N PHE A 6 28.91 -6.68 1.17
CA PHE A 6 28.58 -6.94 2.57
C PHE A 6 28.16 -8.40 2.78
N LEU A 7 27.28 -8.93 1.92
CA LEU A 7 26.84 -10.32 2.00
C LEU A 7 27.97 -11.31 1.70
N SER A 8 28.87 -11.03 0.75
CA SER A 8 30.01 -11.91 0.46
C SER A 8 30.99 -11.96 1.63
N ALA A 9 31.26 -10.82 2.27
CA ALA A 9 32.10 -10.73 3.45
C ALA A 9 31.44 -11.42 4.67
N LEU A 10 30.13 -11.26 4.85
CA LEU A 10 29.38 -11.95 5.91
C LEU A 10 29.44 -13.48 5.73
N ARG A 11 29.23 -13.96 4.49
CA ARG A 11 29.23 -15.39 4.14
C ARG A 11 30.63 -16.04 4.12
N SER A 12 31.69 -15.26 4.37
CA SER A 12 33.05 -15.80 4.53
C SER A 12 33.22 -16.63 5.82
N ARG A 13 32.33 -16.44 6.80
CA ARG A 13 32.29 -17.22 8.04
C ARG A 13 31.41 -18.44 7.89
N GLU A 14 31.85 -19.59 8.39
CA GLU A 14 31.07 -20.85 8.33
C GLU A 14 29.69 -20.69 8.99
N ASN A 15 29.63 -19.99 10.13
CA ASN A 15 28.40 -19.73 10.89
C ASN A 15 27.41 -18.78 10.16
N PHE A 16 27.83 -18.15 9.06
CA PHE A 16 27.02 -17.20 8.30
C PHE A 16 26.99 -17.51 6.81
N LYS A 17 27.39 -18.73 6.43
CA LYS A 17 27.51 -19.14 5.02
C LYS A 17 26.21 -18.99 4.23
N LYS A 18 25.07 -19.19 4.90
CA LYS A 18 23.72 -19.02 4.35
C LYS A 18 23.00 -17.77 4.86
N ALA A 19 23.69 -16.90 5.60
CA ALA A 19 23.06 -15.76 6.25
C ALA A 19 22.44 -14.78 5.23
N VAL A 20 21.36 -14.15 5.68
CA VAL A 20 20.59 -13.17 4.91
C VAL A 20 20.41 -11.88 5.71
N VAL A 21 20.41 -10.76 5.00
CA VAL A 21 20.05 -9.45 5.57
C VAL A 21 18.54 -9.33 5.46
N ASN A 22 17.86 -9.33 6.60
CA ASN A 22 16.39 -9.25 6.63
C ASN A 22 15.91 -7.84 6.30
N LYS A 23 16.46 -6.85 7.01
CA LYS A 23 16.19 -5.42 6.80
C LYS A 23 17.26 -4.56 7.44
N ILE A 24 17.33 -3.32 6.97
CA ILE A 24 18.15 -2.25 7.56
C ILE A 24 17.19 -1.18 8.06
N VAL A 25 17.21 -0.91 9.36
CA VAL A 25 16.37 0.10 10.00
C VAL A 25 17.19 1.38 10.19
N LEU A 26 16.72 2.48 9.61
CA LEU A 26 17.37 3.79 9.72
C LEU A 26 16.58 4.69 10.67
N ASP A 27 17.12 4.91 11.85
CA ASP A 27 16.62 5.94 12.77
C ASP A 27 17.32 7.28 12.46
N ARG A 28 16.58 8.19 11.85
CA ARG A 28 17.05 9.53 11.49
C ARG A 28 17.27 10.43 12.70
N ARG A 29 16.53 10.23 13.81
CA ARG A 29 16.65 11.03 15.03
C ARG A 29 17.87 10.60 15.83
N ALA A 30 18.05 9.28 16.00
CA ALA A 30 19.20 8.71 16.68
C ALA A 30 20.47 8.66 15.80
N ARG A 31 20.35 8.99 14.50
CA ARG A 31 21.40 8.85 13.48
C ARG A 31 22.01 7.45 13.53
N ARG A 32 21.16 6.43 13.50
CA ARG A 32 21.56 5.03 13.69
C ARG A 32 21.01 4.15 12.57
N ALA A 33 21.85 3.24 12.09
CA ALA A 33 21.50 2.21 11.12
C ALA A 33 21.64 0.84 11.79
N ASP A 34 20.52 0.15 12.00
CA ASP A 34 20.49 -1.18 12.62
C ASP A 34 20.25 -2.26 11.55
N PHE A 35 21.21 -3.17 11.42
CA PHE A 35 21.19 -4.29 10.48
C PHE A 35 20.62 -5.52 11.15
N ILE A 36 19.51 -6.05 10.63
CA ILE A 36 18.94 -7.30 11.14
C ILE A 36 19.42 -8.44 10.27
N LEU A 37 20.26 -9.29 10.85
CA LEU A 37 20.88 -10.44 10.19
C LEU A 37 20.21 -11.71 10.68
N ILE A 38 19.97 -12.65 9.77
CA ILE A 38 19.43 -13.96 10.09
C ILE A 38 20.47 -15.03 9.74
N THR A 39 20.66 -15.97 10.66
CA THR A 39 21.51 -17.17 10.47
C THR A 39 20.77 -18.43 10.92
N ASP A 40 21.07 -19.56 10.28
CA ASP A 40 20.61 -20.90 10.65
C ASP A 40 21.53 -21.58 11.68
N GLN A 41 22.77 -21.11 11.82
CA GLN A 41 23.79 -21.67 12.70
C GLN A 41 23.88 -20.94 14.06
N PRO A 42 24.34 -21.61 15.12
CA PRO A 42 24.75 -20.90 16.34
C PRO A 42 25.94 -19.99 16.03
N PHE A 43 25.98 -18.82 16.68
CA PHE A 43 27.05 -17.84 16.53
C PHE A 43 27.82 -17.68 17.84
N THR A 44 29.06 -17.23 17.73
CA THR A 44 29.98 -17.03 18.86
C THR A 44 30.20 -15.53 19.13
N PRO A 45 30.70 -15.14 20.31
CA PRO A 45 31.05 -13.74 20.58
C PRO A 45 32.09 -13.16 19.61
N GLN A 46 32.97 -14.00 19.06
CA GLN A 46 33.97 -13.62 18.05
C GLN A 46 33.31 -13.27 16.71
N ASP A 47 32.19 -13.90 16.39
CA ASP A 47 31.41 -13.56 15.19
C ASP A 47 30.68 -12.22 15.36
N GLU A 48 30.23 -11.89 16.58
CA GLU A 48 29.62 -10.60 16.88
C GLU A 48 30.63 -9.44 16.73
N GLU A 49 31.88 -9.64 17.16
CA GLU A 49 32.95 -8.67 16.94
C GLU A 49 33.23 -8.47 15.45
N PHE A 50 33.30 -9.56 14.68
CA PHE A 50 33.51 -9.50 13.23
C PHE A 50 32.36 -8.76 12.52
N ILE A 51 31.11 -9.04 12.89
CA ILE A 51 29.93 -8.37 12.32
C ILE A 51 29.89 -6.89 12.69
N ARG A 52 30.28 -6.55 13.92
CA ARG A 52 30.39 -5.14 14.37
C ARG A 52 31.33 -4.36 13.46
N ASP A 53 32.53 -4.90 13.20
CA ASP A 53 33.51 -4.28 12.33
C ASP A 53 33.01 -4.18 10.88
N LEU A 54 32.32 -5.22 10.40
CA LEU A 54 31.76 -5.25 9.05
C LEU A 54 30.67 -4.19 8.86
N VAL A 55 29.70 -4.12 9.78
CA VAL A 55 28.60 -3.15 9.73
C VAL A 55 29.14 -1.72 9.89
N GLN A 56 30.13 -1.52 10.75
CA GLN A 56 30.76 -0.21 10.92
C GLN A 56 31.53 0.27 9.69
N LYS A 57 32.10 -0.65 8.89
CA LYS A 57 32.69 -0.33 7.58
C LYS A 57 31.63 -0.05 6.51
N ALA A 58 30.46 -0.68 6.61
CA ALA A 58 29.37 -0.52 5.65
C ALA A 58 28.59 0.78 5.85
N VAL A 59 28.46 1.23 7.10
CA VAL A 59 27.69 2.43 7.47
C VAL A 59 28.55 3.70 7.33
N PRO A 60 28.03 4.79 6.76
CA PRO A 60 28.74 6.06 6.70
C PRO A 60 29.16 6.57 8.08
N PRO A 61 30.31 7.25 8.22
CA PRO A 61 30.81 7.74 9.52
C PRO A 61 29.89 8.75 10.21
N SER A 62 28.91 9.30 9.49
CA SER A 62 27.87 10.20 10.01
C SER A 62 26.76 9.47 10.79
N LEU A 63 26.71 8.13 10.74
CA LEU A 63 25.69 7.30 11.37
C LEU A 63 26.35 6.29 12.33
N LYS A 64 25.65 5.98 13.42
CA LYS A 64 26.00 4.88 14.32
C LYS A 64 25.59 3.55 13.70
N ALA A 65 26.53 2.62 13.65
CA ALA A 65 26.28 1.24 13.25
C ALA A 65 25.73 0.44 14.42
N GLY A 66 24.64 -0.30 14.19
CA GLY A 66 24.15 -1.33 15.08
C GLY A 66 23.72 -2.55 14.30
N PHE A 67 23.61 -3.69 15.00
CA PHE A 67 23.18 -4.93 14.39
C PHE A 67 22.42 -5.78 15.39
N GLU A 68 21.56 -6.65 14.87
CA GLU A 68 20.82 -7.67 15.60
C GLU A 68 20.96 -8.98 14.84
N ILE A 69 21.42 -10.04 15.52
CA ILE A 69 21.54 -11.38 14.93
C ILE A 69 20.38 -12.22 15.45
N ARG A 70 19.59 -12.77 14.54
CA ARG A 70 18.51 -13.72 14.86
C ARG A 70 18.87 -15.09 14.34
N LYS A 71 18.89 -16.07 15.23
CA LYS A 71 18.95 -17.47 14.81
C LYS A 71 17.55 -17.92 14.40
N LEU A 72 17.37 -18.29 13.15
CA LEU A 72 16.11 -18.79 12.62
C LEU A 72 16.37 -20.04 11.78
N VAL A 73 15.87 -21.18 12.25
CA VAL A 73 15.97 -22.45 11.51
C VAL A 73 14.79 -22.56 10.56
N CYS A 74 15.03 -23.05 9.34
CA CYS A 74 13.98 -23.34 8.38
C CYS A 74 13.25 -24.62 8.80
N ASP A 75 12.17 -24.46 9.54
CA ASP A 75 11.28 -25.54 9.97
C ASP A 75 9.92 -25.41 9.25
N GLU A 76 9.28 -26.55 8.97
CA GLU A 76 7.98 -26.59 8.29
C GLU A 76 6.93 -25.74 9.00
N GLN A 77 6.84 -25.82 10.34
CA GLN A 77 5.83 -25.06 11.09
C GLN A 77 6.10 -23.56 11.03
N LEU A 78 7.37 -23.15 11.16
CA LEU A 78 7.77 -21.75 11.09
C LEU A 78 7.55 -21.14 9.70
N VAL A 79 7.87 -21.89 8.65
CA VAL A 79 7.63 -21.47 7.26
C VAL A 79 6.13 -21.34 7.01
N ARG A 80 5.33 -22.34 7.38
CA ARG A 80 3.87 -22.30 7.25
C ARG A 80 3.25 -21.12 8.00
N GLN A 81 3.64 -20.90 9.26
CA GLN A 81 3.16 -19.77 10.04
C GLN A 81 3.53 -18.44 9.37
N ARG A 82 4.76 -18.30 8.89
CA ARG A 82 5.20 -17.08 8.23
C ARG A 82 4.49 -16.82 6.90
N ILE A 83 4.19 -17.88 6.13
CA ILE A 83 3.38 -17.79 4.92
C ILE A 83 1.97 -17.27 5.28
N LEU A 84 1.32 -17.84 6.30
CA LEU A 84 -0.01 -17.40 6.72
C LEU A 84 -0.01 -15.95 7.22
N GLU A 85 0.98 -15.55 8.02
CA GLU A 85 1.14 -14.17 8.48
C GLU A 85 1.33 -13.21 7.30
N TYR A 86 2.13 -13.60 6.31
CA TYR A 86 2.34 -12.80 5.11
C TYR A 86 1.06 -12.69 4.28
N LEU A 87 0.39 -13.81 3.99
CA LEU A 87 -0.88 -13.80 3.23
C LEU A 87 -1.93 -12.94 3.94
N LYS A 88 -2.06 -13.03 5.26
CA LYS A 88 -2.98 -12.16 6.03
C LYS A 88 -2.63 -10.68 5.93
N ALA A 89 -1.35 -10.35 5.79
CA ALA A 89 -0.89 -8.96 5.74
C ALA A 89 -0.90 -8.34 4.33
N THR A 90 -0.76 -9.15 3.27
CA THR A 90 -0.61 -8.64 1.90
C THR A 90 -1.68 -9.13 0.93
N HIS A 91 -2.33 -10.26 1.22
CA HIS A 91 -3.25 -10.96 0.33
C HIS A 91 -4.41 -11.60 1.13
N LEU A 92 -5.24 -10.77 1.76
CA LEU A 92 -6.31 -11.21 2.67
C LEU A 92 -7.26 -12.23 2.02
N ALA A 93 -7.61 -12.03 0.75
CA ALA A 93 -8.41 -12.98 -0.03
C ALA A 93 -7.77 -14.38 -0.07
N ALA A 94 -6.47 -14.48 -0.38
CA ALA A 94 -5.75 -15.76 -0.35
C ALA A 94 -5.68 -16.35 1.08
N ALA A 95 -5.55 -15.51 2.11
CA ALA A 95 -5.55 -15.95 3.50
C ALA A 95 -6.92 -16.45 4.01
N ALA A 96 -8.03 -16.02 3.40
CA ALA A 96 -9.36 -16.51 3.74
C ALA A 96 -9.58 -17.96 3.27
N PHE A 97 -9.06 -18.30 2.09
CA PHE A 97 -9.25 -19.61 1.47
C PHE A 97 -8.18 -20.65 1.82
N ILE A 98 -6.99 -20.20 2.23
CA ILE A 98 -5.88 -21.09 2.58
C ILE A 98 -5.81 -21.25 4.09
N LYS A 99 -6.23 -22.43 4.55
CA LYS A 99 -5.98 -22.87 5.92
C LYS A 99 -4.55 -23.40 6.01
N GLY A 100 -3.99 -23.44 7.20
CA GLY A 100 -2.63 -23.96 7.35
C GLY A 100 -2.48 -25.42 6.87
N GLU A 101 -3.55 -26.22 6.95
CA GLU A 101 -3.59 -27.60 6.47
C GLU A 101 -3.45 -27.71 4.94
N ASP A 102 -3.76 -26.65 4.22
CA ASP A 102 -3.58 -26.55 2.77
C ASP A 102 -2.16 -26.12 2.39
N ILE A 103 -1.29 -25.86 3.38
CA ILE A 103 0.11 -25.51 3.17
C ILE A 103 0.97 -26.68 3.61
N SER A 104 1.64 -27.30 2.64
CA SER A 104 2.65 -28.32 2.90
C SER A 104 4.04 -27.75 2.60
N VAL A 105 5.01 -27.97 3.49
CA VAL A 105 6.38 -27.51 3.27
C VAL A 105 7.32 -28.70 3.25
N ARG A 106 7.96 -28.94 2.11
CA ARG A 106 9.01 -29.94 1.95
C ARG A 106 10.35 -29.27 2.17
N THR A 107 10.92 -29.50 3.36
CA THR A 107 12.25 -28.99 3.71
C THR A 107 13.31 -29.74 2.90
N GLY A 108 14.12 -29.00 2.16
CA GLY A 108 15.11 -29.51 1.22
C GLY A 108 15.95 -28.39 0.60
N GLU A 109 16.85 -28.74 -0.31
CA GLU A 109 17.58 -27.77 -1.14
C GLU A 109 17.16 -27.94 -2.61
N PRO A 110 16.19 -27.15 -3.13
CA PRO A 110 15.46 -26.04 -2.50
C PRO A 110 14.29 -26.48 -1.60
N THR A 111 13.86 -25.60 -0.70
CA THR A 111 12.66 -25.82 0.13
C THR A 111 11.43 -25.50 -0.71
N VAL A 112 10.49 -26.45 -0.79
CA VAL A 112 9.30 -26.33 -1.64
C VAL A 112 8.08 -26.16 -0.75
N PHE A 113 7.33 -25.07 -0.93
CA PHE A 113 6.02 -24.91 -0.32
C PHE A 113 4.94 -25.19 -1.36
N VAL A 114 3.95 -25.98 -0.99
CA VAL A 114 2.83 -26.39 -1.83
C VAL A 114 1.55 -25.85 -1.23
N PHE A 115 0.77 -25.14 -2.04
CA PHE A 115 -0.59 -24.73 -1.69
C PHE A 115 -1.60 -25.67 -2.34
N GLY A 116 -2.45 -26.30 -1.52
CA GLY A 116 -3.62 -27.05 -1.95
C GLY A 116 -4.75 -26.08 -2.29
N VAL A 117 -5.05 -25.94 -3.58
CA VAL A 117 -6.00 -24.96 -4.10
C VAL A 117 -7.05 -25.58 -5.02
N ASP A 118 -8.20 -24.92 -5.19
CA ASP A 118 -9.16 -25.26 -6.24
C ASP A 118 -8.80 -24.59 -7.60
N GLU A 119 -9.58 -24.83 -8.66
CA GLU A 119 -9.31 -24.25 -9.99
C GLU A 119 -9.44 -22.71 -10.03
N ALA A 120 -10.35 -22.13 -9.24
CA ALA A 120 -10.57 -20.69 -9.18
C ALA A 120 -9.44 -19.99 -8.41
N GLU A 121 -9.06 -20.55 -7.26
CA GLU A 121 -7.92 -20.16 -6.43
C GLU A 121 -6.61 -20.27 -7.21
N LYS A 122 -6.41 -21.35 -8.00
CA LYS A 122 -5.22 -21.50 -8.83
C LYS A 122 -5.04 -20.33 -9.79
N THR A 123 -6.11 -19.95 -10.50
CA THR A 123 -6.09 -18.82 -11.44
C THR A 123 -5.79 -17.51 -10.70
N PHE A 124 -6.32 -17.34 -9.48
CA PHE A 124 -6.05 -16.18 -8.63
C PHE A 124 -4.58 -16.09 -8.21
N PHE A 125 -3.98 -17.21 -7.79
CA PHE A 125 -2.57 -17.29 -7.37
C PHE A 125 -1.59 -17.01 -8.50
N GLU A 126 -1.88 -17.52 -9.70
CA GLU A 126 -1.08 -17.30 -10.90
C GLU A 126 -1.20 -15.83 -11.37
N THR A 127 -2.41 -15.28 -11.44
CA THR A 127 -2.63 -13.90 -11.94
C THR A 127 -1.94 -12.84 -11.07
N ARG A 128 -1.83 -13.06 -9.75
CA ARG A 128 -1.25 -12.10 -8.80
C ARG A 128 0.22 -12.38 -8.42
N ASN A 129 0.88 -13.35 -9.07
CA ASN A 129 2.26 -13.76 -8.78
C ASN A 129 2.50 -14.05 -7.28
N ILE A 130 1.51 -14.64 -6.60
CA ILE A 130 1.57 -14.85 -5.14
C ILE A 130 2.72 -15.79 -4.78
N LEU A 131 2.95 -16.83 -5.58
CA LEU A 131 4.04 -17.80 -5.36
C LEU A 131 5.41 -17.11 -5.34
N GLU A 132 5.69 -16.24 -6.31
CA GLU A 132 6.97 -15.53 -6.41
C GLU A 132 7.14 -14.54 -5.25
N ASN A 133 6.07 -13.82 -4.89
CA ASN A 133 6.08 -12.89 -3.76
C ASN A 133 6.31 -13.61 -2.43
N VAL A 134 5.67 -14.76 -2.22
CA VAL A 134 5.87 -15.60 -1.03
C VAL A 134 7.30 -16.15 -1.00
N ALA A 135 7.82 -16.68 -2.12
CA ALA A 135 9.18 -17.16 -2.20
C ALA A 135 10.20 -16.06 -1.88
N ALA A 136 10.07 -14.87 -2.49
CA ALA A 136 10.96 -13.73 -2.24
C ALA A 136 10.89 -13.24 -0.78
N MET A 137 9.72 -13.31 -0.16
CA MET A 137 9.55 -12.98 1.27
C MET A 137 10.22 -14.04 2.16
N LEU A 138 10.06 -15.32 1.84
CA LEU A 138 10.67 -16.42 2.60
C LEU A 138 12.20 -16.37 2.49
N GLU A 139 12.75 -16.09 1.31
CA GLU A 139 14.21 -15.95 1.11
C GLU A 139 14.83 -14.76 1.86
N LYS A 140 14.04 -13.73 2.18
CA LYS A 140 14.49 -12.62 3.04
C LYS A 140 14.44 -12.96 4.53
N ASN A 141 13.65 -13.95 4.91
CA ASN A 141 13.41 -14.31 6.31
C ASN A 141 14.15 -15.58 6.73
N PHE A 142 14.43 -16.48 5.80
CA PHE A 142 15.04 -17.78 6.05
C PHE A 142 16.29 -17.95 5.19
N CYS A 143 17.27 -18.67 5.73
CA CYS A 143 18.56 -18.94 5.10
C CYS A 143 18.47 -20.10 4.07
N ALA A 144 17.44 -20.11 3.22
CA ALA A 144 17.16 -21.16 2.25
C ALA A 144 16.58 -20.58 0.95
N GLN A 145 16.69 -21.35 -0.15
CA GLN A 145 15.98 -21.05 -1.40
C GLN A 145 14.57 -21.63 -1.34
N PHE A 146 13.60 -20.86 -1.83
CA PHE A 146 12.19 -21.27 -1.78
C PHE A 146 11.59 -21.38 -3.17
N ARG A 147 10.78 -22.43 -3.37
CA ARG A 147 9.97 -22.63 -4.57
C ARG A 147 8.52 -22.87 -4.20
N GLY A 148 7.62 -22.17 -4.86
CA GLY A 148 6.19 -22.37 -4.71
C GLY A 148 5.62 -23.31 -5.76
N GLU A 149 4.75 -24.22 -5.34
CA GLU A 149 3.97 -25.10 -6.20
C GLU A 149 2.48 -25.04 -5.81
N LEU A 150 1.60 -25.29 -6.78
CA LEU A 150 0.15 -25.35 -6.61
C LEU A 150 -0.30 -26.78 -6.89
N GLU A 151 -1.06 -27.36 -5.97
CA GLU A 151 -1.66 -28.68 -6.12
C GLU A 151 -3.18 -28.55 -6.09
N LEU A 152 -3.85 -29.14 -7.08
CA LEU A 152 -5.31 -29.13 -7.13
C LEU A 152 -5.86 -30.08 -6.08
N LYS A 153 -6.69 -29.56 -5.17
CA LYS A 153 -7.35 -30.34 -4.12
C LYS A 153 -8.85 -30.03 -4.18
N GLU A 154 -9.67 -31.07 -4.35
CA GLU A 154 -11.12 -30.94 -4.24
C GLU A 154 -11.48 -30.62 -2.79
N LYS A 155 -11.68 -29.33 -2.50
CA LYS A 155 -12.24 -28.88 -1.23
C LYS A 155 -13.77 -28.98 -1.32
N PRO A 156 -14.48 -29.44 -0.28
CA PRO A 156 -15.92 -29.22 -0.23
C PRO A 156 -16.15 -27.71 -0.31
N VAL A 157 -17.08 -27.29 -1.18
CA VAL A 157 -17.56 -25.91 -1.25
C VAL A 157 -18.25 -25.64 0.08
N GLU A 158 -17.50 -25.20 1.09
CA GLU A 158 -18.09 -24.45 2.18
C GLU A 158 -18.58 -23.16 1.53
N ASP A 159 -19.91 -22.99 1.47
CA ASP A 159 -20.57 -21.69 1.27
C ASP A 159 -20.13 -20.78 2.43
N THR A 160 -18.86 -20.37 2.36
CA THR A 160 -18.35 -19.28 3.15
C THR A 160 -18.83 -18.10 2.33
N GLU A 161 -20.01 -17.57 2.71
CA GLU A 161 -20.32 -16.19 2.41
C GLU A 161 -19.08 -15.42 2.88
N ILE A 162 -18.28 -15.00 1.91
CA ILE A 162 -17.26 -14.00 2.15
C ILE A 162 -18.11 -12.77 2.44
N GLU A 163 -18.44 -12.57 3.72
CA GLU A 163 -18.54 -11.21 4.20
C GLU A 163 -17.20 -10.62 3.79
N GLU A 164 -17.23 -9.82 2.72
CA GLU A 164 -16.21 -8.84 2.46
C GLU A 164 -16.19 -7.94 3.70
N GLU A 165 -15.58 -8.41 4.79
CA GLU A 165 -14.92 -7.52 5.71
C GLU A 165 -13.83 -6.90 4.86
N ASP A 166 -14.22 -5.82 4.18
CA ASP A 166 -13.31 -4.79 3.70
C ASP A 166 -12.20 -4.71 4.74
N GLU A 167 -10.95 -4.85 4.28
CA GLU A 167 -9.81 -4.47 5.09
C GLU A 167 -10.21 -3.23 5.89
N PRO A 168 -9.81 -3.05 7.16
CA PRO A 168 -9.58 -1.71 7.61
C PRO A 168 -8.38 -1.22 6.78
N VAL A 169 -8.62 -0.90 5.49
CA VAL A 169 -8.13 0.31 4.89
C VAL A 169 -8.23 1.29 6.04
N ARG A 170 -7.09 1.81 6.48
CA ARG A 170 -7.14 3.01 7.29
C ARG A 170 -7.75 4.06 6.36
N PHE A 171 -9.08 4.06 6.24
CA PHE A 171 -9.86 5.22 5.92
C PHE A 171 -9.45 6.15 7.05
N LEU A 172 -8.48 7.01 6.75
CA LEU A 172 -8.48 8.31 7.39
C LEU A 172 -9.90 8.79 7.14
N ALA A 173 -10.75 8.72 8.16
CA ALA A 173 -12.16 9.07 8.02
C ALA A 173 -12.21 10.39 7.26
N THR A 174 -12.84 10.38 6.09
CA THR A 174 -12.87 11.52 5.17
C THR A 174 -13.28 12.73 5.99
N ARG A 175 -12.34 13.65 6.22
CA ARG A 175 -12.59 14.73 7.15
C ARG A 175 -13.60 15.65 6.49
N THR A 176 -14.57 16.08 7.27
CA THR A 176 -15.58 17.03 6.82
C THR A 176 -15.59 18.25 7.73
N PHE A 177 -16.13 19.34 7.22
CA PHE A 177 -16.33 20.58 7.96
C PHE A 177 -17.71 21.16 7.64
N PRO A 178 -18.33 21.89 8.59
CA PRO A 178 -19.66 22.46 8.39
C PRO A 178 -19.62 23.59 7.36
N ILE A 179 -20.67 23.68 6.55
CA ILE A 179 -20.90 24.82 5.65
C ILE A 179 -21.71 25.87 6.40
N VAL A 180 -21.26 27.13 6.33
CA VAL A 180 -21.93 28.29 6.91
C VAL A 180 -22.09 29.37 5.84
N ASP A 181 -23.03 30.30 6.04
CA ASP A 181 -23.26 31.46 5.17
C ASP A 181 -23.47 31.11 3.68
N PHE A 182 -24.33 30.13 3.42
CA PHE A 182 -24.61 29.62 2.07
C PHE A 182 -25.80 30.32 1.39
N GLU A 183 -25.60 30.77 0.15
CA GLU A 183 -26.67 31.22 -0.76
C GLU A 183 -26.85 30.22 -1.91
N ALA A 184 -28.07 29.70 -2.05
CA ALA A 184 -28.42 28.75 -3.10
C ALA A 184 -28.45 29.39 -4.50
N ILE A 185 -27.66 28.82 -5.43
CA ILE A 185 -27.73 29.15 -6.87
C ILE A 185 -28.53 28.07 -7.63
N ASP A 186 -28.02 26.83 -7.70
CA ASP A 186 -28.61 25.75 -8.50
C ASP A 186 -29.33 24.64 -7.71
N PHE A 187 -28.96 24.48 -6.45
CA PHE A 187 -29.49 23.45 -5.55
C PHE A 187 -30.31 24.12 -4.46
N ALA A 188 -31.55 23.67 -4.27
CA ALA A 188 -32.45 24.22 -3.26
C ALA A 188 -32.11 23.74 -1.85
N GLU A 189 -31.48 22.57 -1.73
CA GLU A 189 -31.05 22.01 -0.45
C GLU A 189 -29.62 22.45 -0.15
N VAL A 190 -29.43 23.00 1.06
CA VAL A 190 -28.13 23.44 1.56
C VAL A 190 -27.38 22.22 2.09
N PRO A 191 -26.23 21.85 1.51
CA PRO A 191 -25.41 20.80 2.08
C PRO A 191 -24.92 21.22 3.47
N GLN A 192 -25.03 20.33 4.46
CA GLN A 192 -24.63 20.65 5.84
C GLN A 192 -23.11 20.59 6.05
N THR A 193 -22.43 19.74 5.28
CA THR A 193 -20.99 19.49 5.40
C THR A 193 -20.32 19.41 4.03
N ALA A 194 -19.05 19.81 4.00
CA ALA A 194 -18.16 19.64 2.86
C ALA A 194 -16.97 18.75 3.25
N THR A 195 -16.46 17.99 2.30
CA THR A 195 -15.25 17.17 2.42
C THR A 195 -14.01 17.99 2.13
N TYR A 196 -12.93 17.79 2.91
CA TYR A 196 -11.62 18.39 2.60
C TYR A 196 -11.07 17.85 1.28
N MET A 197 -10.61 18.73 0.38
CA MET A 197 -10.14 18.38 -0.97
C MET A 197 -8.97 17.39 -0.95
N LYS A 198 -8.10 17.48 0.06
CA LYS A 198 -6.99 16.54 0.27
C LYS A 198 -7.45 15.09 0.51
N ASP A 199 -8.67 14.92 1.02
CA ASP A 199 -9.25 13.62 1.32
C ASP A 199 -10.13 13.10 0.16
N CYS A 200 -10.26 13.87 -0.93
CA CYS A 200 -10.94 13.47 -2.16
C CYS A 200 -10.03 12.62 -3.05
N SER A 201 -9.58 11.44 -2.59
CA SER A 201 -8.64 10.58 -3.33
C SER A 201 -9.31 9.53 -4.22
N MET A 202 -10.63 9.36 -4.14
CA MET A 202 -11.41 8.34 -4.85
C MET A 202 -12.60 8.98 -5.58
N ALA A 203 -13.07 8.30 -6.63
CA ALA A 203 -14.28 8.67 -7.33
C ALA A 203 -15.51 8.45 -6.42
N ALA A 204 -16.48 9.35 -6.50
CA ALA A 204 -17.71 9.34 -5.73
C ALA A 204 -18.81 10.02 -6.54
N ASP A 205 -20.02 9.44 -6.52
CA ASP A 205 -21.15 9.96 -7.31
C ASP A 205 -21.79 11.22 -6.70
N ASN A 206 -21.57 11.45 -5.40
CA ASN A 206 -22.18 12.55 -4.66
C ASN A 206 -21.21 13.14 -3.62
N LEU A 207 -20.23 13.90 -4.11
CA LEU A 207 -19.23 14.58 -3.31
C LEU A 207 -19.60 16.06 -3.16
N THR A 208 -19.60 16.56 -1.93
CA THR A 208 -19.73 18.00 -1.64
C THR A 208 -18.39 18.58 -1.22
N VAL A 209 -17.94 19.63 -1.91
CA VAL A 209 -16.71 20.37 -1.59
C VAL A 209 -17.01 21.86 -1.47
N CYS A 210 -16.25 22.54 -0.64
CA CYS A 210 -16.33 23.98 -0.44
C CYS A 210 -14.93 24.57 -0.54
N GLY A 211 -14.77 25.68 -1.27
CA GLY A 211 -13.48 26.32 -1.40
C GLY A 211 -13.53 27.65 -2.16
N GLU A 212 -12.39 28.32 -2.16
CA GLU A 212 -12.17 29.57 -2.89
C GLU A 212 -11.90 29.27 -4.37
N ILE A 213 -12.54 30.04 -5.26
CA ILE A 213 -12.23 30.06 -6.69
C ILE A 213 -10.85 30.69 -6.88
N VAL A 214 -9.86 29.88 -7.24
CA VAL A 214 -8.53 30.37 -7.62
C VAL A 214 -8.37 30.56 -9.13
N TYR A 215 -9.25 29.94 -9.91
CA TYR A 215 -9.29 30.11 -11.36
C TYR A 215 -10.70 29.83 -11.88
N ILE A 216 -11.19 30.64 -12.81
CA ILE A 216 -12.45 30.43 -13.52
C ILE A 216 -12.31 30.89 -14.98
N GLN A 217 -12.77 30.06 -15.91
CA GLN A 217 -12.77 30.39 -17.33
C GLN A 217 -13.97 29.75 -18.03
N GLU A 218 -14.70 30.55 -18.81
CA GLU A 218 -15.72 30.05 -19.74
C GLU A 218 -15.06 29.45 -20.98
N LYS A 219 -15.49 28.25 -21.38
CA LYS A 219 -14.99 27.49 -22.53
C LYS A 219 -16.15 26.89 -23.32
N ILE A 220 -15.89 26.51 -24.56
CA ILE A 220 -16.85 25.82 -25.42
C ILE A 220 -16.42 24.35 -25.54
N SER A 221 -17.33 23.42 -25.24
CA SER A 221 -17.09 21.99 -25.40
C SER A 221 -17.00 21.60 -26.88
N GLN A 222 -16.46 20.42 -27.20
CA GLN A 222 -16.44 19.90 -28.57
C GLN A 222 -17.84 19.80 -29.21
N LYS A 223 -18.89 19.67 -28.38
CA LYS A 223 -20.30 19.65 -28.80
C LYS A 223 -20.94 21.05 -28.89
N GLY A 224 -20.14 22.12 -28.82
CA GLY A 224 -20.61 23.51 -28.94
C GLY A 224 -21.32 24.08 -27.72
N LYS A 225 -21.38 23.35 -26.60
CA LYS A 225 -22.03 23.84 -25.35
C LYS A 225 -21.03 24.62 -24.49
N PRO A 226 -21.39 25.81 -23.98
CA PRO A 226 -20.56 26.56 -23.05
C PRO A 226 -20.48 25.84 -21.70
N TYR A 227 -19.31 25.87 -21.06
CA TYR A 227 -19.05 25.35 -19.73
C TYR A 227 -17.99 26.17 -19.02
N TYR A 228 -17.99 26.14 -17.69
CA TYR A 228 -16.99 26.78 -16.86
C TYR A 228 -15.95 25.76 -16.39
N SER A 229 -14.68 26.07 -16.65
CA SER A 229 -13.54 25.37 -16.09
C SER A 229 -13.10 26.15 -14.85
N ILE A 230 -13.34 25.59 -13.67
CA ILE A 230 -13.07 26.24 -12.39
C ILE A 230 -12.02 25.42 -11.64
N THR A 231 -11.13 26.10 -10.92
CA THR A 231 -10.23 25.48 -9.94
C THR A 231 -10.58 26.02 -8.57
N LEU A 232 -10.88 25.12 -7.63
CA LEU A 232 -11.17 25.44 -6.24
C LEU A 232 -10.01 25.02 -5.35
N THR A 233 -9.86 25.69 -4.22
CA THR A 233 -9.00 25.25 -3.12
C THR A 233 -9.66 25.49 -1.77
N ASP A 234 -9.47 24.56 -0.84
CA ASP A 234 -9.82 24.72 0.57
C ASP A 234 -8.57 24.92 1.45
N THR A 235 -7.44 25.30 0.83
CA THR A 235 -6.07 25.35 1.39
C THR A 235 -5.40 23.99 1.63
N THR A 236 -6.15 22.88 1.61
CA THR A 236 -5.60 21.53 1.81
C THR A 236 -5.20 20.86 0.51
N ASP A 237 -5.92 21.11 -0.58
CA ASP A 237 -5.56 20.73 -1.95
C ASP A 237 -6.31 21.60 -2.98
N LYS A 238 -6.18 21.26 -4.27
CA LYS A 238 -6.91 21.87 -5.39
C LYS A 238 -7.77 20.85 -6.13
N LEU A 239 -8.99 21.23 -6.46
CA LEU A 239 -9.87 20.46 -7.34
C LEU A 239 -10.18 21.22 -8.63
N PHE A 240 -10.20 20.49 -9.74
CA PHE A 240 -10.54 21.00 -11.06
C PHE A 240 -11.94 20.55 -11.40
N LEU A 241 -12.83 21.49 -11.64
CA LEU A 241 -14.23 21.20 -11.91
C LEU A 241 -14.72 21.77 -13.25
N SER A 242 -15.63 21.03 -13.88
CA SER A 242 -16.28 21.41 -15.14
C SER A 242 -17.78 21.58 -14.94
N TYR A 243 -18.25 22.82 -14.91
CA TYR A 243 -19.65 23.13 -14.63
C TYR A 243 -20.40 23.59 -15.88
N PHE A 244 -21.55 22.98 -16.15
CA PHE A 244 -22.43 23.36 -17.26
C PHE A 244 -23.62 24.16 -16.74
N PRO A 245 -23.73 25.47 -17.07
CA PRO A 245 -24.76 26.34 -16.52
C PRO A 245 -26.17 25.93 -16.97
N LYS A 246 -27.13 26.01 -16.04
CA LYS A 246 -28.56 25.89 -16.35
C LYS A 246 -29.08 27.25 -16.83
N LYS A 247 -29.97 27.25 -17.83
CA LYS A 247 -30.57 28.48 -18.40
C LYS A 247 -31.21 29.41 -17.34
N LYS A 248 -31.74 28.85 -16.25
CA LYS A 248 -32.42 29.62 -15.18
C LYS A 248 -31.46 30.35 -14.24
N THR A 249 -30.21 29.90 -14.13
CA THR A 249 -29.22 30.37 -13.14
C THR A 249 -27.96 30.93 -13.80
N GLU A 250 -27.92 30.94 -15.13
CA GLU A 250 -26.78 31.38 -15.95
C GLU A 250 -26.28 32.78 -15.59
N GLU A 251 -27.18 33.74 -15.32
CA GLU A 251 -26.81 35.10 -14.93
C GLU A 251 -26.10 35.16 -13.58
N LYS A 252 -26.51 34.34 -12.60
CA LYS A 252 -25.86 34.24 -11.30
C LYS A 252 -24.49 33.57 -11.41
N ILE A 253 -24.38 32.51 -12.22
CA ILE A 253 -23.10 31.82 -12.45
C ILE A 253 -22.08 32.75 -13.12
N LYS A 254 -22.51 33.61 -14.05
CA LYS A 254 -21.64 34.60 -14.71
C LYS A 254 -21.02 35.63 -13.75
N GLN A 255 -21.59 35.81 -12.56
CA GLN A 255 -21.07 36.76 -11.56
C GLN A 255 -19.94 36.16 -10.71
N LEU A 256 -19.75 34.83 -10.74
CA LEU A 256 -18.68 34.17 -10.02
C LEU A 256 -17.31 34.61 -10.56
N LYS A 257 -16.41 34.97 -9.65
CA LYS A 257 -15.05 35.42 -9.95
C LYS A 257 -14.03 34.80 -9.00
N GLN A 258 -12.76 34.95 -9.36
CA GLN A 258 -11.67 34.56 -8.48
C GLN A 258 -11.78 35.28 -7.13
N GLY A 259 -11.55 34.53 -6.04
CA GLY A 259 -11.71 34.99 -4.66
C GLY A 259 -13.09 34.74 -4.05
N ASP A 260 -14.09 34.37 -4.86
CA ASP A 260 -15.39 33.96 -4.31
C ASP A 260 -15.30 32.54 -3.74
N PHE A 261 -16.00 32.29 -2.63
CA PHE A 261 -16.16 30.96 -2.05
C PHE A 261 -17.44 30.32 -2.57
N ILE A 262 -17.33 29.08 -3.05
CA ILE A 262 -18.49 28.32 -3.55
C ILE A 262 -18.51 26.92 -2.94
N VAL A 263 -19.73 26.40 -2.81
CA VAL A 263 -19.99 25.00 -2.51
C VAL A 263 -20.44 24.32 -3.78
N CYS A 264 -19.88 23.15 -4.08
CA CYS A 264 -20.24 22.34 -5.23
C CYS A 264 -20.56 20.93 -4.78
N THR A 265 -21.67 20.39 -5.28
CA THR A 265 -22.08 19.00 -5.09
C THR A 265 -22.22 18.33 -6.45
N GLY A 266 -21.59 17.18 -6.62
CA GLY A 266 -21.54 16.49 -7.90
C GLY A 266 -20.71 15.22 -7.85
N ALA A 267 -20.60 14.54 -8.98
CA ALA A 267 -19.77 13.36 -9.13
C ALA A 267 -18.32 13.77 -9.43
N ASN A 268 -17.35 13.07 -8.86
CA ASN A 268 -15.95 13.17 -9.26
C ASN A 268 -15.47 11.86 -9.87
N GLU A 269 -14.69 11.97 -10.94
CA GLU A 269 -14.14 10.84 -11.69
C GLU A 269 -12.61 10.95 -11.81
N LEU A 270 -11.94 9.81 -11.89
CA LEU A 270 -10.52 9.72 -12.19
C LEU A 270 -10.29 9.84 -13.71
N PHE A 271 -9.75 10.97 -14.16
CA PHE A 271 -9.44 11.21 -15.57
C PHE A 271 -7.94 11.48 -15.75
N ASN A 272 -7.25 10.61 -16.50
CA ASN A 272 -5.79 10.65 -16.70
C ASN A 272 -4.98 10.71 -15.38
N GLY A 273 -5.39 9.93 -14.38
CA GLY A 273 -4.71 9.88 -13.07
C GLY A 273 -4.89 11.12 -12.19
N ARG A 274 -5.83 12.02 -12.54
CA ARG A 274 -6.23 13.18 -11.72
C ARG A 274 -7.73 13.16 -11.50
N LEU A 275 -8.16 13.53 -10.29
CA LEU A 275 -9.58 13.71 -10.01
C LEU A 275 -10.12 14.94 -10.72
N ARG A 276 -11.25 14.76 -11.41
CA ARG A 276 -12.05 15.82 -11.99
C ARG A 276 -13.45 15.77 -11.40
N PHE A 277 -13.98 16.96 -11.14
CA PHE A 277 -15.31 17.20 -10.61
C PHE A 277 -16.19 17.87 -11.68
#